data_AF-A0A7J0H0W4-F1
#
_entry.id   AF-A0A7J0H0W4-F1
#
_cell.length_a   1.000
_cell.length_b   1.000
_cell.length_c   1.000
_cell.angle_alpha   90.00
_cell.angle_beta   90.00
_cell.angle_gamma   90.00
#
_symmetry.space_group_name_H-M   'P 1'
#
loop_
_entity.id
_entity.type
_entity.pdbx_description
1 polymer ?
#
loop_
_entity_poly.entity_id
_entity_poly.type
_entity_poly.pdbx_seq_one_letter_code
_entity_poly.pdbx_strand_id
1 'polypeptide(L)'
;MEPDVNIETSCMIRVAILPIGPITGSHFRDYASMLVRHHKIDLSSISSFYAEHQKSPFTHQPWDSGSLRFKFMVGGSPPSPWEDFQSHRKILTVIGICHCPSSPDLESVIEQFSVTCKGYASSLVQRCFAFFPGDSQLEDDSKKEGNLILFPPADRQTQEFHLHTMMQDIAASLLMEFEKWVLRAESGGTILKTPLDSQASLSSEEVIKAKKRRLGRAQKTIGDYCLLAGSPVDANAHYSTALELSRLTGDYFWYAGALEGSVCALLDNQDK
;
A
#
# COMPACT_ATOMS: atom_id res chain seq x y z
N MET A 1 -13.79 -16.93 2.70
CA MET A 1 -14.21 -15.56 2.33
C MET A 1 -13.75 -14.67 3.47
N GLU A 2 -12.96 -13.62 3.20
CA GLU A 2 -12.59 -12.70 4.29
C GLU A 2 -13.87 -12.04 4.84
N PRO A 3 -13.99 -11.84 6.16
CA PRO A 3 -15.10 -11.07 6.72
C PRO A 3 -15.02 -9.61 6.24
N ASP A 4 -16.18 -8.97 6.12
CA ASP A 4 -16.33 -7.54 5.80
C ASP A 4 -15.84 -7.11 4.40
N VAL A 5 -15.89 -8.02 3.42
CA VAL A 5 -15.67 -7.65 2.01
C VAL A 5 -16.86 -6.85 1.49
N ASN A 6 -16.60 -5.61 1.10
CA ASN A 6 -17.55 -4.74 0.41
C ASN A 6 -16.93 -4.23 -0.90
N ILE A 7 -17.71 -3.48 -1.68
CA ILE A 7 -17.28 -2.98 -2.98
C ILE A 7 -16.12 -1.99 -2.91
N GLU A 8 -15.94 -1.34 -1.76
CA GLU A 8 -14.87 -0.37 -1.49
C GLU A 8 -13.57 -1.07 -1.08
N THR A 9 -13.60 -2.35 -0.73
CA THR A 9 -12.41 -3.08 -0.25
C THR A 9 -11.28 -3.06 -1.29
N SER A 10 -11.63 -3.00 -2.58
CA SER A 10 -10.68 -2.90 -3.69
C SER A 10 -9.93 -1.58 -3.78
N CYS A 11 -10.41 -0.50 -3.14
CA CYS A 11 -9.72 0.80 -3.05
C CYS A 11 -9.05 1.04 -1.69
N MET A 12 -9.03 0.05 -0.79
CA MET A 12 -8.38 0.18 0.51
C MET A 12 -6.96 -0.39 0.51
N ILE A 13 -6.00 0.43 0.91
CA ILE A 13 -4.59 0.07 1.10
C ILE A 13 -4.43 -0.60 2.48
N ARG A 14 -3.93 -1.84 2.53
CA ARG A 14 -3.69 -2.50 3.82
C ARG A 14 -2.38 -2.07 4.45
N VAL A 15 -2.46 -1.74 5.74
CA VAL A 15 -1.33 -1.30 6.57
C VAL A 15 -1.19 -2.24 7.75
N ALA A 16 -0.06 -2.94 7.88
CA ALA A 16 0.23 -3.72 9.08
C ALA A 16 0.72 -2.80 10.20
N ILE A 17 0.13 -2.91 11.39
CA ILE A 17 0.60 -2.21 12.60
C ILE A 17 1.19 -3.23 13.55
N LEU A 18 2.47 -3.10 13.89
CA LEU A 18 3.23 -4.12 14.60
C LEU A 18 3.95 -3.54 15.83
N PRO A 19 3.95 -4.24 16.97
CA PRO A 19 4.77 -3.86 18.11
C PRO A 19 6.25 -4.13 17.81
N ILE A 20 7.12 -3.17 18.08
CA ILE A 20 8.59 -3.30 17.94
C ILE A 20 9.22 -3.05 19.32
N GLY A 21 10.09 -3.96 19.74
CA GLY A 21 10.66 -3.93 21.07
C GLY A 21 9.67 -4.30 22.18
N PRO A 22 10.10 -4.22 23.45
CA PRO A 22 9.24 -4.42 24.61
C PRO A 22 8.17 -3.33 24.68
N ILE A 23 6.92 -3.71 24.43
CA ILE A 23 5.75 -2.84 24.57
C ILE A 23 4.59 -3.61 25.23
N THR A 24 3.93 -2.98 26.19
CA THR A 24 2.76 -3.58 26.85
C THR A 24 1.55 -3.54 25.91
N GLY A 25 0.64 -4.51 26.06
CA GLY A 25 -0.58 -4.54 25.26
C GLY A 25 -1.47 -3.30 25.43
N SER A 26 -1.41 -2.62 26.58
CA SER A 26 -2.15 -1.36 26.80
C SER A 26 -1.55 -0.20 26.01
N HIS A 27 -0.22 -0.01 26.07
CA HIS A 27 0.45 1.05 25.30
C HIS A 27 0.30 0.82 23.80
N PHE A 28 0.49 -0.42 23.34
CA PHE A 28 0.33 -0.74 21.91
C PHE A 28 -1.09 -0.43 21.41
N ARG A 29 -2.12 -0.82 22.17
CA ARG A 29 -3.51 -0.52 21.81
C ARG A 29 -3.81 0.98 21.81
N ASP A 30 -3.29 1.73 22.77
CA ASP A 30 -3.49 3.17 22.83
C ASP A 30 -2.87 3.87 21.61
N TYR A 31 -1.62 3.55 21.26
CA TYR A 31 -0.94 4.12 20.10
C TYR A 31 -1.60 3.71 18.78
N ALA A 32 -1.95 2.43 18.64
CA ALA A 32 -2.70 1.96 17.48
C ALA A 32 -4.07 2.65 17.38
N SER A 33 -4.74 2.94 18.50
CA SER A 33 -6.05 3.62 18.49
C SER A 33 -5.99 5.03 17.88
N MET A 34 -4.85 5.72 18.01
CA MET A 34 -4.65 7.03 17.36
C MET A 34 -4.48 6.85 15.85
N LEU A 35 -3.66 5.89 15.42
CA LEU A 35 -3.39 5.64 13.99
C LEU A 35 -4.62 5.23 13.20
N VAL A 36 -5.44 4.32 13.74
CA VAL A 36 -6.58 3.77 13.01
C VAL A 36 -7.65 4.81 12.67
N ARG A 37 -7.63 5.98 13.31
CA ARG A 37 -8.52 7.10 12.99
C ARG A 37 -8.20 7.70 11.62
N HIS A 38 -6.96 7.60 11.16
CA HIS A 38 -6.48 8.11 9.87
C HIS A 38 -6.71 7.11 8.72
N HIS A 39 -7.92 6.55 8.65
CA HIS A 39 -8.32 5.57 7.63
C HIS A 39 -8.62 6.20 6.26
N LYS A 40 -8.69 7.53 6.17
CA LYS A 40 -8.86 8.30 4.94
C LYS A 40 -7.95 9.51 4.99
N ILE A 41 -7.20 9.74 3.91
CA ILE A 41 -6.34 10.92 3.73
C ILE A 41 -6.69 11.54 2.38
N ASP A 42 -7.13 12.80 2.42
CA ASP A 42 -7.50 13.54 1.20
C ASP A 42 -6.25 13.89 0.39
N LEU A 43 -6.34 13.74 -0.94
CA LEU A 43 -5.21 14.00 -1.85
C LEU A 43 -4.76 15.46 -1.82
N SER A 44 -5.69 16.38 -1.60
CA SER A 44 -5.41 17.81 -1.47
C SER A 44 -4.44 18.10 -0.33
N SER A 45 -4.52 17.30 0.74
CA SER A 45 -3.72 17.44 1.95
C SER A 45 -2.29 16.87 1.85
N ILE A 46 -2.00 16.07 0.81
CA ILE A 46 -0.68 15.44 0.61
C ILE A 46 0.12 16.04 -0.55
N SER A 47 -0.48 16.97 -1.30
CA SER A 47 0.15 17.64 -2.45
C SER A 47 1.51 18.27 -2.12
N SER A 48 1.67 18.84 -0.91
CA SER A 48 2.94 19.42 -0.46
C SER A 48 4.02 18.40 -0.09
N PHE A 49 3.64 17.15 0.19
CA PHE A 49 4.54 16.03 0.48
C PHE A 49 4.89 15.23 -0.78
N TYR A 50 4.14 15.43 -1.85
CA TYR A 50 4.31 14.73 -3.12
C TYR A 50 5.36 15.44 -3.98
N ALA A 51 6.37 14.68 -4.40
CA ALA A 51 7.42 15.16 -5.29
C ALA A 51 7.36 14.41 -6.63
N GLU A 52 6.95 15.13 -7.68
CA GLU A 52 6.94 14.58 -9.03
C GLU A 52 8.39 14.54 -9.57
N HIS A 53 8.98 13.34 -9.61
CA HIS A 53 10.34 13.14 -10.12
C HIS A 53 10.38 12.90 -11.64
N GLN A 54 9.25 12.44 -12.19
CA GLN A 54 9.02 12.17 -13.61
C GLN A 54 7.52 12.29 -13.88
N LYS A 55 7.12 12.39 -15.15
CA LYS A 55 5.71 12.47 -15.53
C LYS A 55 4.92 11.33 -14.90
N SER A 56 3.95 11.67 -14.05
CA SER A 56 3.11 10.69 -13.37
C SER A 56 2.31 9.83 -14.38
N PRO A 57 2.20 8.50 -14.16
CA PRO A 57 1.29 7.64 -14.91
C PRO A 57 -0.19 7.88 -14.56
N PHE A 58 -0.50 8.60 -13.48
CA PHE A 58 -1.87 8.89 -13.06
C PHE A 58 -2.39 10.20 -13.69
N THR A 59 -2.69 10.12 -14.99
CA THR A 59 -3.05 11.29 -15.80
C THR A 59 -4.34 12.01 -15.36
N HIS A 60 -5.24 11.30 -14.67
CA HIS A 60 -6.52 11.82 -14.19
C HIS A 60 -6.61 11.78 -12.66
N GLN A 61 -5.47 11.87 -11.96
CA GLN A 61 -5.43 11.88 -10.49
C GLN A 61 -6.28 13.05 -9.93
N PRO A 62 -7.35 12.78 -9.16
CA PRO A 62 -8.27 13.81 -8.69
C PRO A 62 -7.74 14.50 -7.42
N TRP A 63 -6.71 15.33 -7.56
CA TRP A 63 -6.03 15.97 -6.42
C TRP A 63 -6.95 16.76 -5.49
N ASP A 64 -7.99 17.40 -6.02
CA ASP A 64 -8.87 18.27 -5.22
C ASP A 64 -10.02 17.53 -4.51
N SER A 65 -10.39 16.33 -4.96
CA SER A 65 -11.60 15.62 -4.51
C SER A 65 -11.39 14.15 -4.16
N GLY A 66 -10.22 13.57 -4.47
CA GLY A 66 -9.89 12.20 -4.15
C GLY A 66 -9.25 12.02 -2.79
N SER A 67 -9.13 10.75 -2.39
CA SER A 67 -8.52 10.36 -1.13
C SER A 67 -7.88 8.99 -1.24
N LEU A 68 -6.82 8.75 -0.48
CA LEU A 68 -6.35 7.40 -0.19
C LEU A 68 -7.09 6.84 1.02
N ARG A 69 -7.49 5.57 0.94
CA ARG A 69 -8.20 4.86 2.01
C ARG A 69 -7.32 3.75 2.57
N PHE A 70 -7.27 3.61 3.90
CA PHE A 70 -6.43 2.66 4.60
C PHE A 70 -7.27 1.66 5.39
N LYS A 71 -6.86 0.38 5.33
CA LYS A 71 -7.36 -0.70 6.19
C LYS A 71 -6.22 -1.15 7.09
N PHE A 72 -6.32 -0.84 8.38
CA PHE A 72 -5.28 -1.17 9.36
C PHE A 72 -5.45 -2.60 9.89
N MET A 73 -4.38 -3.38 9.79
CA MET A 73 -4.27 -4.74 10.31
C MET A 73 -3.42 -4.70 11.59
N VAL A 74 -4.08 -4.43 12.73
CA VAL A 74 -3.42 -4.35 14.05
C VAL A 74 -2.93 -5.74 14.48
N GLY A 75 -1.63 -5.86 14.74
CA GLY A 75 -0.97 -7.15 14.98
C GLY A 75 -0.49 -7.84 13.70
N GLY A 76 -0.70 -7.22 12.53
CA GLY A 76 -0.31 -7.77 11.23
C GLY A 76 -1.30 -8.77 10.65
N SER A 77 -0.91 -9.35 9.51
CA SER A 77 -1.67 -10.40 8.82
C SER A 77 -0.69 -11.23 7.98
N PRO A 78 -0.90 -12.56 7.85
CA PRO A 78 -0.14 -13.34 6.90
C PRO A 78 -0.37 -12.84 5.45
N PRO A 79 0.59 -13.06 4.54
CA PRO A 79 0.41 -12.78 3.11
C PRO A 79 -0.78 -13.54 2.53
N SER A 80 -1.52 -12.90 1.63
CA SER A 80 -2.66 -13.54 0.96
C SER A 80 -2.16 -14.32 -0.25
N PRO A 81 -2.57 -15.59 -0.47
CA PRO A 81 -2.20 -16.34 -1.66
C PRO A 81 -2.77 -15.75 -2.96
N TRP A 82 -3.70 -14.79 -2.84
CA TRP A 82 -4.36 -14.10 -3.96
C TRP A 82 -3.87 -12.67 -4.16
N GLU A 83 -2.80 -12.25 -3.47
CA GLU A 83 -2.37 -10.86 -3.49
C GLU A 83 -1.87 -10.36 -4.84
N ASP A 84 -1.33 -11.24 -5.70
CA ASP A 84 -0.95 -10.90 -7.08
C ASP A 84 -2.17 -10.78 -8.00
N PHE A 85 -3.26 -11.48 -7.66
CA PHE A 85 -4.53 -11.39 -8.38
C PHE A 85 -5.36 -10.18 -7.95
N GLN A 86 -5.29 -9.80 -6.67
CA GLN A 86 -6.04 -8.68 -6.08
C GLN A 86 -5.09 -7.82 -5.23
N SER A 87 -4.55 -6.74 -5.81
CA SER A 87 -3.51 -5.93 -5.16
C SER A 87 -3.92 -5.34 -3.82
N HIS A 88 -5.21 -5.06 -3.60
CA HIS A 88 -5.74 -4.56 -2.33
C HIS A 88 -5.59 -5.55 -1.15
N ARG A 89 -5.22 -6.81 -1.43
CA ARG A 89 -4.90 -7.81 -0.40
C ARG A 89 -3.45 -7.74 0.07
N LYS A 90 -2.56 -7.07 -0.67
CA LYS A 90 -1.17 -6.87 -0.28
C LYS A 90 -1.10 -5.96 0.94
N ILE A 91 -0.22 -6.30 1.89
CA ILE A 91 0.23 -5.35 2.90
C ILE A 91 1.24 -4.43 2.22
N LEU A 92 0.80 -3.23 1.85
CA LEU A 92 1.62 -2.26 1.10
C LEU A 92 2.36 -1.30 2.03
N THR A 93 1.97 -1.25 3.31
CA THR A 93 2.65 -0.45 4.32
C THR A 93 2.84 -1.24 5.61
N VAL A 94 4.00 -1.07 6.24
CA VAL A 94 4.27 -1.58 7.59
C VAL A 94 4.58 -0.40 8.51
N ILE A 95 3.81 -0.28 9.59
CA ILE A 95 4.04 0.68 10.66
C ILE A 95 4.46 -0.10 11.92
N GLY A 96 5.71 0.06 12.32
CA GLY A 96 6.21 -0.36 13.63
C GLY A 96 5.81 0.63 14.71
N ILE A 97 5.42 0.16 15.89
CA ILE A 97 5.15 0.99 17.06
C ILE A 97 6.11 0.58 18.17
N CYS A 98 6.91 1.54 18.63
CA CYS A 98 7.86 1.38 19.71
C CYS A 98 7.50 2.30 20.89
N HIS A 99 7.66 1.79 22.11
CA HIS A 99 7.58 2.57 23.35
C HIS A 99 8.98 2.80 23.90
N CYS A 100 9.54 3.99 23.68
CA CYS A 100 10.93 4.30 24.00
C CYS A 100 11.30 4.13 25.49
N PRO A 101 10.42 4.41 26.49
CA PRO A 101 10.76 4.18 27.89
C PRO A 101 11.10 2.72 28.22
N SER A 102 10.60 1.77 27.43
CA SER A 102 10.97 0.34 27.55
C SER A 102 12.07 -0.07 26.56
N SER A 103 12.39 0.78 25.59
CA SER A 103 13.34 0.51 24.49
C SER A 103 14.37 1.65 24.40
N PRO A 104 15.34 1.73 25.34
CA PRO A 104 16.31 2.82 25.37
C PRO A 104 17.28 2.79 24.18
N ASP A 105 17.59 1.60 23.67
CA ASP A 105 18.46 1.41 22.50
C ASP A 105 17.66 1.46 21.19
N LEU A 106 17.72 2.61 20.52
CA LEU A 106 17.06 2.81 19.22
C LEU A 106 17.70 2.01 18.07
N GLU A 107 18.97 1.63 18.16
CA GLU A 107 19.62 0.84 17.11
C GLU A 107 19.03 -0.57 17.08
N SER A 108 18.86 -1.19 18.26
CA SER A 108 18.14 -2.46 18.38
C SER A 108 16.69 -2.37 17.89
N VAL A 109 16.00 -1.25 18.13
CA VAL A 109 14.64 -1.02 17.61
C VAL A 109 14.63 -1.01 16.08
N ILE A 110 15.58 -0.30 15.45
CA ILE A 110 15.71 -0.25 13.98
C ILE A 110 16.00 -1.64 13.40
N GLU A 111 16.91 -2.40 14.03
CA GLU A 111 17.24 -3.75 13.59
C GLU A 111 16.02 -4.69 13.68
N GLN A 112 15.32 -4.68 14.83
CA GLN A 112 14.11 -5.47 15.02
C GLN A 112 13.01 -5.10 14.03
N PHE A 113 12.84 -3.80 13.75
CA PHE A 113 11.90 -3.33 12.74
C PHE A 113 12.27 -3.86 11.34
N SER A 114 13.53 -3.73 10.96
CA SER A 114 14.05 -4.23 9.68
C SER A 114 13.83 -5.75 9.52
N VAL A 115 14.09 -6.54 10.57
CA VAL A 115 13.82 -7.98 10.58
C VAL A 115 12.32 -8.27 10.43
N THR A 116 11.47 -7.54 11.14
CA THR A 116 10.01 -7.70 11.08
C THR A 116 9.47 -7.41 9.68
N CYS A 117 9.96 -6.36 9.02
CA CYS A 117 9.57 -5.98 7.66
C CYS A 117 9.87 -7.07 6.62
N LYS A 118 10.85 -7.95 6.84
CA LYS A 118 11.15 -9.07 5.91
C LYS A 118 9.97 -10.04 5.75
N GLY A 119 9.07 -10.10 6.73
CA GLY A 119 7.83 -10.90 6.65
C GLY A 119 6.78 -10.33 5.69
N TYR A 120 6.96 -9.09 5.22
CA TYR A 120 5.99 -8.35 4.40
C TYR A 120 6.61 -7.98 3.05
N ALA A 121 6.90 -8.99 2.22
CA ALA A 121 7.64 -8.80 0.95
C ALA A 121 6.98 -7.83 -0.04
N SER A 122 5.66 -7.63 0.05
CA SER A 122 4.90 -6.69 -0.80
C SER A 122 4.86 -5.25 -0.26
N SER A 123 5.43 -4.98 0.92
CA SER A 123 5.41 -3.63 1.49
C SER A 123 6.25 -2.66 0.65
N LEU A 124 5.70 -1.50 0.34
CA LEU A 124 6.37 -0.43 -0.41
C LEU A 124 6.85 0.68 0.52
N VAL A 125 6.11 0.96 1.58
CA VAL A 125 6.44 1.99 2.57
C VAL A 125 6.55 1.37 3.96
N GLN A 126 7.62 1.71 4.67
CA GLN A 126 7.89 1.21 6.01
C GLN A 126 8.24 2.39 6.91
N ARG A 127 7.60 2.49 8.06
CA ARG A 127 7.90 3.50 9.10
C ARG A 127 7.82 2.87 10.48
N CYS A 128 8.65 3.31 11.40
CA CYS A 128 8.64 2.90 12.80
C CYS A 128 8.40 4.15 13.66
N PHE A 129 7.28 4.20 14.36
CA PHE A 129 6.88 5.30 15.23
C PHE A 129 7.31 4.99 16.66
N ALA A 130 8.26 5.75 17.18
CA ALA A 130 8.85 5.58 18.50
C ALA A 130 8.31 6.68 19.43
N PHE A 131 7.49 6.28 20.40
CA PHE A 131 6.79 7.20 21.30
C PHE A 131 7.55 7.42 22.59
N PHE A 132 7.51 8.66 23.08
CA PHE A 132 8.10 9.11 24.34
C PHE A 132 9.62 8.87 24.46
N PRO A 133 10.43 9.27 23.45
CA PRO A 133 11.89 9.21 23.55
C PRO A 133 12.39 10.02 24.76
N GLY A 134 13.45 9.53 25.40
CA GLY A 134 14.20 10.28 26.40
C GLY A 134 15.16 11.29 25.77
N ASP A 135 15.70 12.21 26.58
CA ASP A 135 16.55 13.32 26.11
C ASP A 135 17.76 12.82 25.30
N SER A 136 18.44 11.77 25.76
CA SER A 136 19.58 11.17 25.06
C SER A 136 19.23 10.57 23.69
N GLN A 137 17.97 10.15 23.49
CA GLN A 137 17.48 9.63 22.22
C GLN A 137 17.09 10.76 21.24
N LEU A 138 16.81 11.96 21.75
CA LEU A 138 16.47 13.14 20.95
C LEU A 138 17.70 13.88 20.42
N GLU A 139 18.79 13.85 21.19
CA GLU A 139 20.08 14.46 20.85
C GLU A 139 20.86 13.66 19.78
N ASP A 140 20.48 12.41 19.53
CA ASP A 140 21.13 11.55 18.55
C ASP A 140 20.65 11.85 17.12
N ASP A 141 21.21 12.91 16.54
CA ASP A 141 20.92 13.33 15.15
C ASP A 141 21.30 12.28 14.10
N SER A 142 22.20 11.34 14.42
CA SER A 142 22.63 10.28 13.50
C SER A 142 21.53 9.25 13.20
N LYS A 143 20.45 9.23 14.00
CA LYS A 143 19.34 8.28 13.90
C LYS A 143 18.08 8.87 13.25
N LYS A 144 18.14 10.12 12.79
CA LYS A 144 17.03 10.82 12.09
C LYS A 144 16.97 10.51 10.60
N GLU A 145 18.04 9.95 10.02
CA GLU A 145 18.05 9.43 8.65
C GLU A 145 17.54 7.98 8.65
N GLY A 146 16.25 7.79 8.44
CA GLY A 146 15.70 6.45 8.28
C GLY A 146 14.20 6.35 8.44
N ASN A 147 13.70 5.11 8.45
CA ASN A 147 12.29 4.83 8.65
C ASN A 147 11.81 5.08 10.09
N LEU A 148 12.68 5.48 11.03
CA LEU A 148 12.34 5.73 12.43
C LEU A 148 11.88 7.19 12.63
N ILE A 149 10.71 7.37 13.23
CA ILE A 149 10.11 8.67 13.54
C ILE A 149 9.87 8.75 15.04
N LEU A 150 10.40 9.79 15.67
CA LEU A 150 10.28 10.01 17.10
C LEU A 150 9.07 10.91 17.40
N PHE A 151 8.28 10.51 18.40
CA PHE A 151 7.14 11.27 18.92
C PHE A 151 7.45 11.67 20.36
N PRO A 152 8.02 12.88 20.59
CA PRO A 152 8.31 13.39 21.92
C PRO A 152 7.10 13.34 22.87
N PRO A 153 7.31 13.28 24.19
CA PRO A 153 6.25 13.41 25.16
C PRO A 153 5.44 14.70 24.93
N ALA A 154 4.14 14.55 24.70
CA ALA A 154 3.21 15.65 24.51
C ALA A 154 1.81 15.21 24.95
N ASP A 155 0.86 16.15 25.03
CA ASP A 155 -0.54 15.81 25.20
C ASP A 155 -1.08 15.03 23.98
N ARG A 156 -2.21 14.34 24.18
CA ARG A 156 -2.80 13.47 23.16
C ARG A 156 -3.15 14.22 21.87
N GLN A 157 -3.64 15.46 21.96
CA GLN A 157 -4.05 16.21 20.78
C GLN A 157 -2.84 16.55 19.91
N THR A 158 -1.74 16.96 20.54
CA THR A 158 -0.47 17.21 19.85
C THR A 158 0.09 15.93 19.21
N GLN A 159 0.02 14.78 19.90
CA GLN A 159 0.44 13.50 19.33
C GLN A 159 -0.42 13.08 18.13
N GLU A 160 -1.74 13.21 18.23
CA GLU A 160 -2.67 12.91 17.13
C GLU A 160 -2.42 13.84 15.93
N PHE A 161 -2.11 15.11 16.16
CA PHE A 161 -1.75 16.05 15.08
C PHE A 161 -0.45 15.64 14.37
N HIS A 162 0.61 15.29 15.12
CA HIS A 162 1.84 14.80 14.50
C HIS A 162 1.63 13.48 13.74
N LEU A 163 0.82 12.57 14.28
CA LEU A 163 0.49 11.31 13.60
C LEU A 163 -0.24 11.56 12.29
N HIS A 164 -1.15 12.55 12.25
CA HIS A 164 -1.81 12.94 11.03
C HIS A 164 -0.81 13.37 9.94
N THR A 165 0.14 14.24 10.29
CA THR A 165 1.20 14.68 9.37
C THR A 165 2.05 13.50 8.87
N MET A 166 2.39 12.55 9.74
CA MET A 166 3.15 11.36 9.33
C MET A 166 2.34 10.41 8.45
N MET A 167 1.02 10.32 8.64
CA MET A 167 0.15 9.58 7.73
C MET A 167 0.01 10.26 6.37
N GLN A 168 0.07 11.59 6.30
CA GLN A 168 0.14 12.34 5.04
C GLN A 168 1.46 12.06 4.29
N ASP A 169 2.60 12.01 4.99
CA ASP A 169 3.88 11.60 4.42
C ASP A 169 3.84 10.16 3.87
N ILE A 170 3.28 9.22 4.63
CA ILE A 170 3.10 7.83 4.19
C ILE A 170 2.23 7.76 2.94
N ALA A 171 1.11 8.51 2.92
CA ALA A 171 0.20 8.58 1.77
C ALA A 171 0.91 9.11 0.51
N ALA A 172 1.67 10.21 0.62
CA ALA A 172 2.46 10.73 -0.50
C ALA A 172 3.54 9.74 -0.96
N SER A 173 4.25 9.11 -0.01
CA SER A 173 5.25 8.09 -0.30
C SER A 173 4.67 6.89 -1.05
N LEU A 174 3.49 6.42 -0.64
CA LEU A 174 2.79 5.33 -1.31
C LEU A 174 2.41 5.70 -2.74
N LEU A 175 1.90 6.92 -2.95
CA LEU A 175 1.52 7.37 -4.28
C LEU A 175 2.73 7.36 -5.22
N MET A 176 3.88 7.88 -4.77
CA MET A 176 5.14 7.83 -5.53
C MET A 176 5.62 6.39 -5.79
N GLU A 177 5.48 5.47 -4.83
CA GLU A 177 5.83 4.06 -5.03
C GLU A 177 4.88 3.35 -6.00
N PHE A 178 3.59 3.70 -6.00
CA PHE A 178 2.64 3.18 -6.98
C PHE A 178 3.00 3.63 -8.39
N GLU A 179 3.40 4.89 -8.59
CA GLU A 179 3.86 5.37 -9.90
C GLU A 179 5.08 4.60 -10.40
N LYS A 180 6.08 4.41 -9.55
CA LYS A 180 7.27 3.61 -9.86
C LYS A 180 6.89 2.18 -10.25
N TRP A 181 5.94 1.58 -9.52
CA TRP A 181 5.46 0.24 -9.82
C TRP A 181 4.77 0.18 -11.18
N VAL A 182 3.86 1.12 -11.48
CA VAL A 182 3.13 1.19 -12.75
C VAL A 182 4.08 1.34 -13.93
N LEU A 183 5.03 2.28 -13.87
CA LEU A 183 6.00 2.50 -14.94
C LEU A 183 6.89 1.28 -15.17
N ARG A 184 7.28 0.57 -14.10
CA ARG A 184 8.00 -0.71 -14.23
C ARG A 184 7.11 -1.78 -14.90
N ALA A 185 5.84 -1.87 -14.54
CA ALA A 185 4.93 -2.85 -15.10
C ALA A 185 4.68 -2.62 -16.61
N GLU A 186 4.56 -1.37 -17.04
CA GLU A 186 4.42 -0.99 -18.45
C GLU A 186 5.65 -1.35 -19.29
N SER A 187 6.84 -1.28 -18.70
CA SER A 187 8.09 -1.71 -19.35
C SER A 187 8.17 -3.23 -19.62
N GLY A 188 7.20 -4.00 -19.13
CA GLY A 188 7.03 -5.42 -19.43
C GLY A 188 7.83 -6.38 -18.55
N GLY A 189 8.44 -5.90 -17.46
CA GLY A 189 9.25 -6.67 -16.51
C GLY A 189 8.47 -7.45 -15.44
N THR A 190 7.16 -7.25 -15.32
CA THR A 190 6.37 -7.87 -14.24
C THR A 190 5.82 -9.23 -14.65
N ILE A 191 6.06 -10.25 -13.81
CA ILE A 191 5.50 -11.59 -13.96
C ILE A 191 4.43 -11.77 -12.88
N LEU A 192 3.17 -11.82 -13.29
CA LEU A 192 2.02 -12.03 -12.40
C LEU A 192 1.50 -13.46 -12.56
N LYS A 193 1.48 -14.17 -11.44
CA LYS A 193 1.04 -15.57 -11.38
C LYS A 193 -0.16 -15.70 -10.45
N THR A 194 -0.89 -16.79 -10.63
CA THR A 194 -1.94 -17.24 -9.72
C THR A 194 -1.71 -18.69 -9.36
N PRO A 195 -2.27 -19.19 -8.25
CA PRO A 195 -2.23 -20.62 -7.92
C PRO A 195 -2.79 -21.56 -9.01
N LEU A 196 -3.51 -21.02 -10.01
CA LEU A 196 -4.11 -21.76 -11.12
C LEU A 196 -3.18 -21.91 -12.35
N ASP A 197 -2.04 -21.22 -12.38
CA ASP A 197 -1.14 -21.25 -13.54
C ASP A 197 -0.31 -22.56 -13.56
N SER A 198 -0.78 -23.55 -14.32
CA SER A 198 -0.08 -24.83 -14.52
C SER A 198 1.06 -24.72 -15.54
N GLN A 199 2.18 -25.42 -15.28
CA GLN A 199 3.37 -25.46 -16.13
C GLN A 199 3.10 -26.24 -17.42
N ALA A 200 2.95 -25.54 -18.54
CA ALA A 200 2.87 -26.14 -19.87
C ALA A 200 4.04 -25.67 -20.73
N SER A 201 4.65 -26.58 -21.49
CA SER A 201 5.63 -26.27 -22.53
C SER A 201 4.93 -25.63 -23.73
N LEU A 202 5.41 -24.47 -24.19
CA LEU A 202 4.70 -23.65 -25.18
C LEU A 202 5.33 -23.74 -26.57
N SER A 203 4.51 -23.98 -27.59
CA SER A 203 4.79 -23.74 -29.01
C SER A 203 4.83 -22.23 -29.35
N SER A 204 5.30 -21.86 -30.55
CA SER A 204 5.46 -20.44 -30.96
C SER A 204 4.16 -19.62 -30.97
N GLU A 205 3.01 -20.21 -31.36
CA GLU A 205 1.70 -19.54 -31.27
C GLU A 205 1.28 -19.33 -29.81
N GLU A 206 1.58 -20.31 -28.95
CA GLU A 206 1.36 -20.23 -27.52
C GLU A 206 2.26 -19.18 -26.85
N VAL A 207 3.45 -18.91 -27.38
CA VAL A 207 4.34 -17.83 -26.91
C VAL A 207 3.74 -16.44 -27.17
N ILE A 208 3.18 -16.19 -28.36
CA ILE A 208 2.51 -14.91 -28.68
C ILE A 208 1.29 -14.72 -27.78
N LYS A 209 0.49 -15.77 -27.60
CA LYS A 209 -0.68 -15.76 -26.71
C LYS A 209 -0.27 -15.55 -25.25
N ALA A 210 0.83 -16.15 -24.80
CA ALA A 210 1.38 -15.97 -23.46
C ALA A 210 1.89 -14.54 -23.22
N LYS A 211 2.53 -13.91 -24.21
CA LYS A 211 2.94 -12.50 -24.12
C LYS A 211 1.74 -11.57 -23.98
N LYS A 212 0.69 -11.76 -24.81
CA LYS A 212 -0.56 -10.99 -24.71
C LYS A 212 -1.26 -11.22 -23.36
N ARG A 213 -1.24 -12.47 -22.85
CA ARG A 213 -1.80 -12.80 -21.54
C ARG A 213 -1.06 -12.04 -20.44
N ARG A 214 0.28 -12.06 -20.44
CA ARG A 214 1.08 -11.31 -19.47
C ARG A 214 0.76 -9.82 -19.50
N LEU A 215 0.61 -9.23 -20.69
CA LEU A 215 0.22 -7.84 -20.83
C LEU A 215 -1.18 -7.57 -20.26
N GLY A 216 -2.17 -8.43 -20.52
CA GLY A 216 -3.51 -8.30 -19.97
C GLY A 216 -3.52 -8.34 -18.44
N ARG A 217 -2.76 -9.26 -17.84
CA ARG A 217 -2.59 -9.33 -16.38
C ARG A 217 -1.91 -8.08 -15.82
N ALA A 218 -0.85 -7.60 -16.48
CA ALA A 218 -0.16 -6.38 -16.08
C ALA A 218 -1.10 -5.17 -16.12
N GLN A 219 -1.89 -5.02 -17.19
CA GLN A 219 -2.89 -3.96 -17.31
C GLN A 219 -3.96 -4.03 -16.21
N LYS A 220 -4.44 -5.23 -15.88
CA LYS A 220 -5.36 -5.41 -14.75
C LYS A 220 -4.74 -4.91 -13.46
N THR A 221 -3.52 -5.34 -13.14
CA THR A 221 -2.85 -4.97 -11.89
C THR A 221 -2.48 -3.49 -11.86
N ILE A 222 -2.10 -2.88 -12.98
CA ILE A 222 -1.93 -1.42 -13.07
C ILE A 222 -3.25 -0.73 -12.71
N GLY A 223 -4.39 -1.22 -13.23
CA GLY A 223 -5.72 -0.76 -12.84
C GLY A 223 -5.97 -0.85 -11.32
N ASP A 224 -5.56 -1.95 -10.68
CA ASP A 224 -5.66 -2.08 -9.21
C ASP A 224 -4.84 -1.00 -8.49
N TYR A 225 -3.62 -0.72 -8.93
CA TYR A 225 -2.77 0.32 -8.33
C TYR A 225 -3.31 1.73 -8.56
N CYS A 226 -3.88 2.03 -9.74
CA CYS A 226 -4.59 3.29 -9.98
C CYS A 226 -5.79 3.45 -9.04
N LEU A 227 -6.53 2.36 -8.79
CA LEU A 227 -7.68 2.38 -7.88
C LEU A 227 -7.23 2.61 -6.43
N LEU A 228 -6.16 1.93 -5.99
CA LEU A 228 -5.54 2.16 -4.67
C LEU A 228 -4.98 3.57 -4.53
N ALA A 229 -4.49 4.17 -5.61
CA ALA A 229 -4.05 5.56 -5.68
C ALA A 229 -5.21 6.57 -5.63
N GLY A 230 -6.46 6.13 -5.63
CA GLY A 230 -7.63 7.01 -5.67
C GLY A 230 -7.85 7.68 -7.03
N SER A 231 -7.33 7.09 -8.12
CA SER A 231 -7.58 7.51 -9.51
C SER A 231 -8.47 6.50 -10.26
N PRO A 232 -9.80 6.55 -10.05
CA PRO A 232 -10.74 5.60 -10.67
C PRO A 232 -10.83 5.74 -12.19
N VAL A 233 -10.61 6.94 -12.74
CA VAL A 233 -10.66 7.19 -14.19
C VAL A 233 -9.50 6.48 -14.89
N ASP A 234 -8.27 6.66 -14.38
CA ASP A 234 -7.09 5.95 -14.91
C ASP A 234 -7.25 4.43 -14.72
N ALA A 235 -7.74 3.99 -13.56
CA ALA A 235 -7.99 2.58 -13.27
C ALA A 235 -8.91 1.94 -14.32
N ASN A 236 -10.03 2.59 -14.65
CA ASN A 236 -11.01 2.06 -15.60
C ASN A 236 -10.44 1.96 -17.03
N ALA A 237 -9.55 2.86 -17.45
CA ALA A 237 -8.88 2.77 -18.74
C ALA A 237 -7.98 1.52 -18.84
N HIS A 238 -7.21 1.24 -17.78
CA HIS A 238 -6.37 0.04 -17.70
C HIS A 238 -7.19 -1.25 -17.61
N TYR A 239 -8.27 -1.28 -16.83
CA TYR A 239 -9.18 -2.43 -16.80
C TYR A 239 -9.83 -2.70 -18.16
N SER A 240 -10.24 -1.66 -18.89
CA SER A 240 -10.79 -1.81 -20.25
C SER A 240 -9.80 -2.50 -21.20
N THR A 241 -8.52 -2.11 -21.13
CA THR A 241 -7.45 -2.74 -21.90
C THR A 241 -7.21 -4.20 -21.46
N ALA A 242 -7.24 -4.46 -20.14
CA ALA A 242 -7.09 -5.80 -19.58
C ALA A 242 -8.22 -6.74 -20.00
N LEU A 243 -9.46 -6.24 -20.08
CA LEU A 243 -10.63 -7.00 -20.53
C LEU A 243 -10.48 -7.45 -21.99
N GLU A 244 -10.04 -6.55 -22.86
CA GLU A 244 -9.81 -6.89 -24.26
C GLU A 244 -8.73 -7.98 -24.41
N LEU A 245 -7.57 -7.78 -23.77
CA LEU A 245 -6.44 -8.70 -23.84
C LEU A 245 -6.75 -10.08 -23.23
N SER A 246 -7.41 -10.09 -22.08
CA SER A 246 -7.80 -11.33 -21.39
C SER A 246 -8.83 -12.12 -22.20
N ARG A 247 -9.81 -11.44 -22.83
CA ARG A 247 -10.78 -12.07 -23.73
C ARG A 247 -10.11 -12.71 -24.94
N LEU A 248 -9.18 -12.01 -25.60
CA LEU A 248 -8.46 -12.53 -26.76
C LEU A 248 -7.56 -13.74 -26.44
N THR A 249 -7.11 -13.84 -25.19
CA THR A 249 -6.22 -14.93 -24.75
C THR A 249 -6.94 -16.06 -24.01
N GLY A 250 -8.25 -15.93 -23.78
CA GLY A 250 -9.06 -16.88 -23.01
C GLY A 250 -8.70 -16.92 -21.53
N ASP A 251 -8.08 -15.86 -21.00
CA ASP A 251 -7.72 -15.76 -19.57
C ASP A 251 -8.92 -15.27 -18.75
N TYR A 252 -9.97 -16.10 -18.67
CA TYR A 252 -11.25 -15.70 -18.10
C TYR A 252 -11.18 -15.38 -16.59
N PHE A 253 -10.21 -15.94 -15.88
CA PHE A 253 -10.01 -15.63 -14.46
C PHE A 253 -9.58 -14.17 -14.28
N TRP A 254 -8.59 -13.73 -15.06
CA TRP A 254 -8.14 -12.33 -15.06
C TRP A 254 -9.12 -11.38 -15.73
N TYR A 255 -9.89 -11.86 -16.72
CA TYR A 255 -11.03 -11.13 -17.27
C TYR A 255 -12.06 -10.80 -16.18
N ALA A 256 -12.45 -11.79 -15.35
CA ALA A 256 -13.38 -11.58 -14.26
C ALA A 256 -12.83 -10.60 -13.21
N GLY A 257 -11.55 -10.72 -12.85
CA GLY A 257 -10.90 -9.77 -11.93
C GLY A 257 -10.85 -8.34 -12.48
N ALA A 258 -10.67 -8.16 -13.79
CA ALA A 258 -10.74 -6.84 -14.42
C ALA A 258 -12.17 -6.28 -14.44
N LEU A 259 -13.20 -7.12 -14.62
CA LEU A 259 -14.60 -6.69 -14.51
C LEU A 259 -14.93 -6.21 -13.09
N GLU A 260 -14.53 -6.97 -12.06
CA GLU A 260 -14.67 -6.58 -10.65
C GLU A 260 -14.04 -5.20 -10.41
N GLY A 261 -12.78 -5.02 -10.84
CA GLY A 261 -12.06 -3.76 -10.71
C GLY A 261 -12.74 -2.58 -11.44
N SER A 262 -13.22 -2.79 -12.67
CA SER A 262 -13.97 -1.78 -13.43
C SER A 262 -15.24 -1.33 -12.70
N VAL A 263 -16.00 -2.26 -12.12
CA VAL A 263 -17.21 -1.91 -11.36
C VAL A 263 -16.85 -1.11 -10.11
N CYS A 264 -15.82 -1.52 -9.37
CA CYS A 264 -15.32 -0.75 -8.22
C CYS A 264 -14.88 0.66 -8.61
N ALA A 265 -14.16 0.83 -9.73
CA ALA A 265 -13.74 2.14 -10.22
C ALA A 265 -14.91 3.05 -10.61
N LEU A 266 -15.96 2.49 -11.21
CA LEU A 266 -17.17 3.26 -11.55
C LEU A 266 -17.91 3.77 -10.30
N LEU A 267 -17.98 2.95 -9.25
CA LEU A 267 -18.69 3.32 -8.02
C LEU A 267 -17.91 4.33 -7.18
N ASP A 268 -16.58 4.16 -7.04
CA ASP A 268 -15.75 5.15 -6.32
C ASP A 268 -15.76 6.53 -7.01
N ASN A 269 -16.05 6.59 -8.31
CA ASN A 269 -16.22 7.85 -9.04
C ASN A 269 -17.61 8.50 -8.83
N GLN A 270 -18.62 7.75 -8.37
CA GLN A 270 -19.98 8.26 -8.13
C GLN A 270 -20.18 8.78 -6.70
N ASP A 271 -19.38 8.34 -5.74
CA ASP A 271 -19.43 8.78 -4.34
C ASP A 271 -18.73 10.13 -4.08
N LYS A 272 -18.50 10.94 -5.14
CA LYS A 272 -17.83 12.25 -5.11
C LYS A 272 -18.77 13.38 -5.53
#